data_AF-A0AAD6CP50-F1
#
_entry.id   AF-A0AAD6CP50-F1
#
_cell.length_a   1.000
_cell.length_b   1.000
_cell.length_c   1.000
_cell.angle_alpha   90.00
_cell.angle_beta   90.00
_cell.angle_gamma   90.00
#
_symmetry.space_group_name_H-M   'P 1'
#
loop_
_entity.id
_entity.type
_entity.pdbx_description
1 polymer ?
#
loop_
_entity_poly.entity_id
_entity_poly.type
_entity_poly.pdbx_seq_one_letter_code
_entity_poly.pdbx_strand_id
1 'polypeptide(L)'
;MLVFPILAFFVFAHQVVATGEFSTLPEQLFLNIGIHDIVDNTTRDSELLEPWASDYVESIRQKRYGDAIWARYHMYGEVEDGLVGWADNLTVLGVIEEDAIGYRVGHPDLYAEALSFYAETSSEDSHATDVLDMLQRIGQEGAIDLEKRSTELEKHKQYFTGCPCTV
;
A
#
# COMPACT_ATOMS: atom_id res chain seq x y z
N MET A 1 -60.69 38.22 -24.97
CA MET A 1 -59.73 38.76 -23.98
C MET A 1 -59.04 37.57 -23.34
N LEU A 2 -57.75 37.40 -23.64
CA LEU A 2 -56.93 36.27 -23.19
C LEU A 2 -56.46 36.51 -21.75
N VAL A 3 -56.73 35.57 -20.86
CA VAL A 3 -56.19 35.52 -19.51
C VAL A 3 -55.02 34.54 -19.54
N PHE A 4 -53.79 35.04 -19.42
CA PHE A 4 -52.59 34.20 -19.34
C PHE A 4 -52.35 33.78 -17.89
N PRO A 5 -52.40 32.48 -17.54
CA PRO A 5 -51.80 32.03 -16.29
C PRO A 5 -50.29 31.95 -16.48
N ILE A 6 -49.56 32.72 -15.67
CA ILE A 6 -48.10 32.65 -15.56
C ILE A 6 -47.76 31.29 -14.93
N LEU A 7 -47.45 30.30 -15.77
CA LEU A 7 -46.86 29.05 -15.31
C LEU A 7 -45.38 29.34 -15.01
N ALA A 8 -45.06 29.56 -13.75
CA ALA A 8 -43.67 29.66 -13.30
C ALA A 8 -43.01 28.27 -13.41
N PHE A 9 -42.44 27.98 -14.57
CA PHE A 9 -41.50 26.88 -14.74
C PHE A 9 -40.22 27.22 -13.97
N PHE A 10 -40.13 26.77 -12.72
CA PHE A 10 -38.84 26.62 -12.06
C PHE A 10 -38.08 25.51 -12.79
N VAL A 11 -37.28 25.92 -13.77
CA VAL A 11 -36.19 25.10 -14.29
C VAL A 11 -35.21 24.94 -13.13
N PHE A 12 -35.33 23.83 -12.39
CA PHE A 12 -34.26 23.39 -11.52
C PHE A 12 -33.10 23.03 -12.43
N ALA A 13 -32.23 24.02 -12.66
CA ALA A 13 -30.92 23.81 -13.23
C ALA A 13 -30.26 22.70 -12.40
N HIS A 14 -29.95 21.59 -13.06
CA HIS A 14 -29.18 20.49 -12.50
C HIS A 14 -27.89 21.07 -11.95
N GLN A 15 -27.79 21.21 -10.64
CA GLN A 15 -26.50 21.31 -10.01
C GLN A 15 -26.03 19.86 -9.87
N VAL A 16 -25.43 19.33 -10.94
CA VAL A 16 -24.43 18.29 -10.77
C VAL A 16 -23.36 18.98 -9.94
N VAL A 17 -23.42 18.77 -8.64
CA VAL A 17 -22.28 19.03 -7.78
C VAL A 17 -21.20 18.15 -8.36
N ALA A 18 -20.24 18.78 -9.03
CA ALA A 18 -18.96 18.16 -9.30
C ALA A 18 -18.44 17.75 -7.92
N THR A 19 -18.65 16.48 -7.56
CA THR A 19 -17.84 15.82 -6.56
C THR A 19 -16.42 16.06 -7.04
N GLY A 20 -15.69 16.90 -6.33
CA GLY A 20 -14.31 17.18 -6.68
C GLY A 20 -13.61 15.84 -6.81
N GLU A 21 -13.22 15.50 -8.04
CA GLU A 21 -12.10 14.61 -8.27
C GLU A 21 -10.90 15.32 -7.65
N PHE A 22 -10.72 15.12 -6.36
CA PHE A 22 -9.36 14.82 -5.95
C PHE A 22 -9.05 13.51 -6.65
N SER A 23 -8.08 13.52 -7.56
CA SER A 23 -7.28 12.31 -7.74
C SER A 23 -6.57 12.08 -6.39
N THR A 24 -7.29 11.46 -5.45
CA THR A 24 -6.95 11.19 -4.04
C THR A 24 -5.97 10.03 -3.95
N LEU A 25 -4.82 10.08 -4.62
CA LEU A 25 -3.86 8.98 -4.51
C LEU A 25 -2.75 9.30 -3.50
N PRO A 26 -2.97 9.06 -2.19
CA PRO A 26 -1.87 8.82 -1.27
C PRO A 26 -1.67 7.33 -0.91
N GLU A 27 -2.56 6.39 -1.26
CA GLU A 27 -2.65 5.12 -0.50
C GLU A 27 -3.11 3.92 -1.35
N GLN A 28 -2.22 2.99 -1.68
CA GLN A 28 -2.58 1.73 -2.36
C GLN A 28 -2.11 0.49 -1.61
N LEU A 29 -2.36 0.47 -0.30
CA LEU A 29 -1.97 -0.62 0.61
C LEU A 29 -0.47 -0.57 0.97
N PHE A 30 0.42 -0.84 0.02
CA PHE A 30 1.88 -0.81 0.25
C PHE A 30 2.49 0.57 0.04
N LEU A 31 1.90 1.41 -0.81
CA LEU A 31 2.35 2.78 -1.04
C LEU A 31 1.47 3.77 -0.29
N ASN A 32 1.45 3.67 1.04
CA ASN A 32 0.57 4.46 1.92
C ASN A 32 1.23 5.70 2.53
N ILE A 33 2.45 6.03 2.11
CA ILE A 33 3.18 7.22 2.55
C ILE A 33 3.12 8.23 1.42
N GLY A 34 2.53 9.40 1.66
CA GLY A 34 2.45 10.46 0.66
C GLY A 34 3.85 10.95 0.30
N ILE A 35 4.15 11.09 -1.00
CA ILE A 35 5.41 11.68 -1.46
C ILE A 35 5.63 13.07 -0.84
N HIS A 36 4.56 13.85 -0.69
CA HIS A 36 4.62 15.16 -0.05
C HIS A 36 5.06 15.07 1.40
N ASP A 37 4.64 14.03 2.13
CA ASP A 37 5.04 13.86 3.53
C ASP A 37 6.54 13.62 3.68
N ILE A 38 7.14 12.91 2.70
CA ILE A 38 8.59 12.65 2.67
C ILE A 38 9.35 13.89 2.21
N VAL A 39 8.93 14.51 1.11
CA VAL A 39 9.62 15.67 0.51
C VAL A 39 9.57 16.89 1.41
N ASP A 40 8.42 17.16 2.03
CA ASP A 40 8.23 18.30 2.92
C ASP A 40 8.72 18.01 4.35
N ASN A 41 9.23 16.78 4.59
CA ASN A 41 9.67 16.28 5.89
C ASN A 41 8.57 16.45 6.97
N THR A 42 7.33 16.17 6.59
CA THR A 42 6.15 16.22 7.48
C THR A 42 5.73 14.85 7.97
N THR A 43 6.43 13.78 7.58
CA THR A 43 6.30 12.46 8.22
C THR A 43 6.54 12.58 9.73
N ARG A 44 5.70 11.91 10.53
CA ARG A 44 5.81 11.93 12.00
C ARG A 44 7.08 11.24 12.52
N ASP A 45 7.72 10.45 11.68
CA ASP A 45 8.91 9.68 12.02
C ASP A 45 10.16 10.51 11.69
N SER A 46 10.96 10.75 12.73
CA SER A 46 11.99 11.80 12.71
C SER A 46 13.28 11.45 11.98
N GLU A 47 13.39 10.30 11.33
CA GLU A 47 14.59 9.93 10.56
C GLU A 47 14.26 8.84 9.53
N LEU A 48 13.68 9.23 8.39
CA LEU A 48 13.67 8.36 7.22
C LEU A 48 15.10 8.25 6.68
N LEU A 49 15.58 7.03 6.44
CA LEU A 49 16.95 6.80 5.99
C LEU A 49 17.12 6.99 4.49
N GLU A 50 18.23 7.65 4.14
CA GLU A 50 18.73 7.72 2.76
C GLU A 50 19.63 6.51 2.43
N PRO A 51 19.67 6.06 1.15
CA PRO A 51 19.01 6.65 -0.02
C PRO A 51 17.52 6.27 -0.18
N TRP A 52 16.99 5.41 0.71
CA TRP A 52 15.69 4.78 0.53
C TRP A 52 14.51 5.77 0.50
N ALA A 53 14.56 6.84 1.29
CA ALA A 53 13.54 7.88 1.23
C ALA A 53 13.51 8.58 -0.14
N SER A 54 14.68 8.94 -0.67
CA SER A 54 14.80 9.51 -2.02
C SER A 54 14.37 8.51 -3.11
N ASP A 55 14.81 7.26 -2.99
CA ASP A 55 14.51 6.19 -3.95
C ASP A 55 13.01 5.86 -3.98
N TYR A 56 12.32 5.91 -2.84
CA TYR A 56 10.87 5.76 -2.75
C TYR A 56 10.15 6.82 -3.60
N VAL A 57 10.50 8.09 -3.38
CA VAL A 57 9.90 9.22 -4.09
C VAL A 57 10.17 9.16 -5.58
N GLU A 58 11.41 8.89 -5.97
CA GLU A 58 11.79 8.78 -7.37
C GLU A 58 11.07 7.61 -8.05
N SER A 59 11.02 6.45 -7.40
CA SER A 59 10.42 5.25 -7.96
C SER A 59 8.91 5.41 -8.19
N ILE A 60 8.18 6.05 -7.27
CA ILE A 60 6.76 6.36 -7.52
C ILE A 60 6.61 7.31 -8.71
N ARG A 61 7.42 8.37 -8.81
CA ARG A 61 7.36 9.32 -9.93
C ARG A 61 7.65 8.66 -11.28
N GLN A 62 8.53 7.66 -11.28
CA GLN A 62 8.89 6.88 -12.47
C GLN A 62 7.98 5.67 -12.71
N LYS A 63 6.92 5.51 -11.91
CA LYS A 63 6.02 4.34 -11.92
C LYS A 63 6.77 3.00 -11.76
N ARG A 64 7.87 2.97 -11.01
CA ARG A 64 8.55 1.72 -10.61
C ARG A 64 8.01 1.29 -9.26
N TYR A 65 6.85 0.63 -9.26
CA TYR A 65 6.11 0.38 -8.02
C TYR A 65 6.74 -0.70 -7.15
N GLY A 66 7.40 -1.71 -7.74
CA GLY A 66 8.20 -2.69 -7.01
C GLY A 66 9.34 -2.02 -6.26
N ASP A 67 10.13 -1.19 -6.95
CA ASP A 67 11.21 -0.41 -6.35
C ASP A 67 10.71 0.52 -5.22
N ALA A 68 9.54 1.14 -5.39
CA ALA A 68 8.93 1.97 -4.35
C ALA A 68 8.52 1.15 -3.11
N ILE A 69 7.88 -0.01 -3.29
CA ILE A 69 7.54 -0.89 -2.17
C ILE A 69 8.81 -1.36 -1.46
N TRP A 70 9.83 -1.76 -2.22
CA TRP A 70 11.12 -2.18 -1.68
C TRP A 70 11.76 -1.09 -0.82
N ALA A 71 11.84 0.13 -1.34
CA ALA A 71 12.41 1.28 -0.63
C ALA A 71 11.65 1.60 0.66
N ARG A 72 10.32 1.41 0.68
CA ARG A 72 9.51 1.62 1.89
C ARG A 72 9.89 0.73 3.05
N TYR A 73 10.20 -0.55 2.79
CA TYR A 73 10.60 -1.44 3.88
C TYR A 73 12.04 -1.19 4.36
N HIS A 74 12.82 -0.39 3.64
CA HIS A 74 14.17 0.00 4.05
C HIS A 74 14.25 1.40 4.69
N MET A 75 13.34 2.31 4.36
CA MET A 75 13.44 3.72 4.79
C MET A 75 13.31 3.93 6.31
N TYR A 76 12.86 2.94 7.07
CA TYR A 76 12.82 2.99 8.54
C TYR A 76 14.12 2.55 9.21
N GLY A 77 15.12 2.09 8.45
CA GLY A 77 16.46 1.83 8.97
C GLY A 77 16.61 0.58 9.83
N GLU A 78 15.65 -0.31 9.76
CA GLU A 78 15.61 -1.53 10.56
C GLU A 78 16.15 -2.73 9.78
N VAL A 79 16.78 -2.54 8.62
CA VAL A 79 17.35 -3.61 7.80
C VAL A 79 18.85 -3.72 8.04
N GLU A 80 19.29 -4.83 8.67
CA GLU A 80 20.70 -5.15 8.91
C GLU A 80 21.03 -6.53 8.33
N ASP A 81 22.11 -6.64 7.55
CA ASP A 81 22.51 -7.87 6.84
C ASP A 81 21.39 -8.51 5.99
N GLY A 82 20.47 -7.68 5.48
CA GLY A 82 19.32 -8.12 4.68
C GLY A 82 18.14 -8.68 5.50
N LEU A 83 18.22 -8.61 6.83
CA LEU A 83 17.18 -9.01 7.77
C LEU A 83 16.52 -7.78 8.39
N VAL A 84 15.22 -7.87 8.65
CA VAL A 84 14.44 -6.81 9.27
C VAL A 84 14.46 -6.99 10.79
N GLY A 85 15.00 -6.03 11.54
CA GLY A 85 15.32 -6.14 12.96
C GLY A 85 14.11 -6.35 13.89
N TRP A 86 12.90 -5.98 13.45
CA TRP A 86 11.65 -6.25 14.16
C TRP A 86 10.92 -7.51 13.67
N ALA A 87 11.42 -8.16 12.63
CA ALA A 87 10.78 -9.32 12.03
C ALA A 87 11.70 -10.54 12.17
N ASP A 88 11.28 -11.51 12.98
CA ASP A 88 12.04 -12.68 13.44
C ASP A 88 12.89 -13.38 12.34
N ASN A 89 14.09 -12.88 12.09
CA ASN A 89 14.99 -13.31 11.01
C ASN A 89 14.35 -13.33 9.61
N LEU A 90 13.39 -12.45 9.34
CA LEU A 90 12.80 -12.33 8.01
C LEU A 90 13.63 -11.38 7.15
N THR A 91 13.79 -11.78 5.89
CA THR A 91 14.26 -10.86 4.84
C THR A 91 13.19 -9.82 4.55
N VAL A 92 13.56 -8.69 3.96
CA VAL A 92 12.59 -7.66 3.51
C VAL A 92 11.51 -8.26 2.62
N LEU A 93 11.89 -9.14 1.68
CA LEU A 93 10.93 -9.82 0.82
C LEU A 93 9.98 -10.74 1.62
N GLY A 94 10.48 -11.40 2.66
CA GLY A 94 9.66 -12.20 3.57
C GLY A 94 8.67 -11.38 4.39
N VAL A 95 9.07 -10.21 4.86
CA VAL A 95 8.16 -9.28 5.56
C VAL A 95 7.08 -8.76 4.62
N ILE A 96 7.45 -8.38 3.39
CA ILE A 96 6.49 -8.00 2.35
C ILE A 96 5.49 -9.13 2.09
N GLU A 97 5.97 -10.38 2.03
CA GLU A 97 5.12 -11.57 1.85
C GLU A 97 4.11 -11.73 2.99
N GLU A 98 4.55 -11.64 4.25
CA GLU A 98 3.66 -11.75 5.41
C GLU A 98 2.56 -10.68 5.39
N ASP A 99 2.96 -9.42 5.16
CA ASP A 99 2.02 -8.30 5.07
C ASP A 99 1.04 -8.50 3.89
N ALA A 100 1.53 -8.98 2.75
CA ALA A 100 0.70 -9.28 1.60
C ALA A 100 -0.37 -10.33 1.87
N ILE A 101 -0.03 -11.41 2.58
CA ILE A 101 -1.00 -12.43 3.00
C ILE A 101 -2.02 -11.80 3.95
N GLY A 102 -1.55 -11.03 4.94
CA GLY A 102 -2.40 -10.34 5.91
C GLY A 102 -3.41 -9.42 5.22
N TYR A 103 -2.95 -8.57 4.31
CA TYR A 103 -3.83 -7.68 3.56
C TYR A 103 -4.76 -8.42 2.61
N ARG A 104 -4.29 -9.47 1.93
CA ARG A 104 -5.14 -10.24 1.01
C ARG A 104 -6.28 -10.95 1.74
N VAL A 105 -6.06 -11.39 2.98
CA VAL A 105 -7.08 -12.01 3.85
C VAL A 105 -7.99 -10.96 4.47
N GLY A 106 -7.44 -9.89 5.05
CA GLY A 106 -8.20 -8.89 5.79
C GLY A 106 -8.90 -7.83 4.92
N HIS A 107 -8.32 -7.49 3.77
CA HIS A 107 -8.75 -6.40 2.89
C HIS A 107 -8.67 -6.79 1.40
N PRO A 108 -9.38 -7.85 0.97
CA PRO A 108 -9.25 -8.41 -0.39
C PRO A 108 -9.56 -7.41 -1.51
N ASP A 109 -10.52 -6.51 -1.31
CA ASP A 109 -10.90 -5.51 -2.33
C ASP A 109 -9.80 -4.45 -2.52
N LEU A 110 -9.24 -3.94 -1.42
CA LEU A 110 -8.11 -2.99 -1.46
C LEU A 110 -6.85 -3.65 -2.05
N TYR A 111 -6.64 -4.94 -1.75
CA TYR A 111 -5.54 -5.70 -2.33
C TYR A 111 -5.69 -5.82 -3.86
N ALA A 112 -6.89 -6.11 -4.35
CA ALA A 112 -7.17 -6.20 -5.78
C ALA A 112 -7.03 -4.84 -6.49
N GLU A 113 -7.47 -3.76 -5.85
CA GLU A 113 -7.27 -2.39 -6.35
C GLU A 113 -5.79 -2.03 -6.44
N ALA A 114 -5.00 -2.35 -5.41
CA ALA A 114 -3.56 -2.14 -5.41
C ALA A 114 -2.86 -2.89 -6.54
N LEU A 115 -3.17 -4.19 -6.75
CA LEU A 115 -2.63 -4.96 -7.88
C LEU A 115 -2.97 -4.34 -9.23
N SER A 116 -4.20 -3.85 -9.39
CA SER A 116 -4.65 -3.24 -10.65
C SER A 116 -3.83 -1.98 -10.96
N PHE A 117 -3.47 -1.20 -9.94
CA PHE A 117 -2.59 -0.06 -10.13
C PHE A 117 -1.14 -0.47 -10.40
N TYR A 118 -0.61 -1.44 -9.67
CA TYR A 118 0.77 -1.91 -9.86
C TYR A 118 1.01 -2.55 -11.24
N ALA A 119 -0.05 -3.00 -11.91
CA ALA A 119 0.01 -3.48 -13.29
C ALA A 119 0.48 -2.42 -14.31
N GLU A 120 0.42 -1.13 -13.95
CA GLU A 120 0.96 -0.04 -14.78
C GLU A 120 2.46 0.24 -14.54
N THR A 121 3.17 -0.66 -13.86
CA THR A 121 4.59 -0.46 -13.56
C THR A 121 5.44 -0.27 -14.82
N SER A 122 6.49 0.53 -14.70
CA SER A 122 7.49 0.77 -15.74
C SER A 122 8.29 -0.50 -16.06
N SER A 123 8.76 -0.64 -17.30
CA SER A 123 9.68 -1.72 -17.68
C SER A 123 11.05 -1.62 -17.00
N GLU A 124 11.37 -0.45 -16.43
CA GLU A 124 12.62 -0.18 -15.71
C GLU A 124 12.53 -0.49 -14.21
N ASP A 125 11.40 -1.02 -13.74
CA ASP A 125 11.21 -1.45 -12.35
C ASP A 125 12.05 -2.70 -12.07
N SER A 126 13.10 -2.53 -11.24
CA SER A 126 14.04 -3.61 -10.97
C SER A 126 13.46 -4.69 -10.05
N HIS A 127 12.41 -4.33 -9.30
CA HIS A 127 11.72 -5.21 -8.38
C HIS A 127 10.35 -5.71 -8.89
N ALA A 128 10.13 -5.67 -10.21
CA ALA A 128 8.91 -6.22 -10.82
C ALA A 128 8.80 -7.75 -10.62
N THR A 129 9.89 -8.49 -10.83
CA THR A 129 9.87 -9.98 -10.86
C THR A 129 9.96 -10.67 -9.51
N ASP A 130 10.33 -9.94 -8.45
CA ASP A 130 10.41 -10.45 -7.08
C ASP A 130 9.27 -9.91 -6.22
N VAL A 131 9.08 -8.59 -6.14
CA VAL A 131 8.04 -7.96 -5.32
C VAL A 131 6.68 -8.04 -6.03
N LEU A 132 6.53 -7.46 -7.22
CA LEU A 132 5.21 -7.37 -7.84
C LEU A 132 4.67 -8.75 -8.27
N ASP A 133 5.53 -9.61 -8.82
CA ASP A 133 5.16 -11.00 -9.13
C ASP A 133 4.74 -11.77 -7.86
N MET A 134 5.38 -11.54 -6.71
CA MET A 134 4.94 -12.14 -5.44
C MET A 134 3.54 -11.68 -5.06
N LEU A 135 3.28 -10.37 -5.10
CA LEU A 135 1.95 -9.83 -4.78
C LEU A 135 0.89 -10.38 -5.74
N GLN A 136 1.21 -10.48 -7.03
CA GLN A 136 0.32 -11.03 -8.04
C GLN A 136 0.00 -12.51 -7.79
N ARG A 137 0.99 -13.32 -7.39
CA ARG A 137 0.80 -14.73 -7.02
C ARG A 137 -0.14 -14.86 -5.83
N ILE A 138 0.12 -14.12 -4.75
CA ILE A 138 -0.71 -14.10 -3.54
C ILE A 138 -2.15 -13.67 -3.88
N GLY A 139 -2.32 -12.67 -4.75
CA GLY A 139 -3.63 -12.23 -5.21
C GLY A 139 -4.46 -13.33 -5.88
N GLN A 140 -3.81 -14.26 -6.57
CA GLN A 140 -4.41 -15.38 -7.30
C GLN A 140 -4.59 -16.64 -6.44
N GLU A 141 -3.97 -16.72 -5.26
CA GLU A 141 -4.11 -17.86 -4.37
C GLU A 141 -5.54 -18.01 -3.83
N GLY A 142 -5.91 -19.26 -3.52
CA GLY A 142 -7.22 -19.58 -2.96
C GLY A 142 -7.36 -19.05 -1.53
N ALA A 143 -8.49 -18.41 -1.22
CA ALA A 143 -8.74 -17.80 0.09
C ALA A 143 -8.52 -18.76 1.27
N ILE A 144 -8.93 -20.02 1.13
CA ILE A 144 -8.78 -21.04 2.19
C ILE A 144 -7.30 -21.32 2.50
N ASP A 145 -6.43 -21.32 1.49
CA ASP A 145 -5.02 -21.62 1.69
C ASP A 145 -4.27 -20.41 2.28
N LEU A 146 -4.67 -19.20 1.88
CA LEU A 146 -4.19 -17.96 2.49
C LEU A 146 -4.64 -17.80 3.95
N GLU A 147 -5.87 -18.17 4.29
CA GLU A 147 -6.36 -18.17 5.68
C GLU A 147 -5.55 -19.11 6.58
N LYS A 148 -5.18 -20.29 6.08
CA LYS A 148 -4.29 -21.22 6.82
C LYS A 148 -2.92 -20.59 7.04
N ARG A 149 -2.29 -20.07 5.98
CA ARG A 149 -0.98 -19.40 6.06
C ARG A 149 -1.02 -18.23 7.03
N SER A 150 -2.02 -17.35 6.92
CA SER A 150 -2.23 -16.23 7.84
C SER A 150 -2.34 -16.70 9.30
N THR A 151 -3.09 -17.77 9.56
CA THR A 151 -3.22 -18.36 10.90
C THR A 151 -1.89 -18.93 11.43
N GLU A 152 -1.07 -19.54 10.56
CA GLU A 152 0.25 -20.05 10.94
C GLU A 152 1.23 -18.92 11.25
N LEU A 153 1.22 -17.85 10.45
CA LEU A 153 2.01 -16.65 10.71
C LEU A 153 1.62 -15.99 12.04
N GLU A 154 0.32 -15.87 12.32
CA GLU A 154 -0.16 -15.29 13.58
C GLU A 154 0.24 -16.12 14.80
N LYS A 155 0.18 -17.46 14.69
CA LYS A 155 0.69 -18.36 15.74
C LYS A 155 2.19 -18.18 15.98
N HIS A 156 2.97 -17.95 14.93
CA HIS A 156 4.40 -17.69 15.05
C HIS A 156 4.66 -16.39 15.83
N LYS A 157 3.97 -15.31 15.47
CA LYS A 157 4.02 -14.01 16.16
C LYS A 157 3.62 -14.12 17.64
N GLN A 158 2.55 -14.88 17.93
CA GLN A 158 2.10 -15.12 19.31
C GLN A 158 3.08 -15.95 20.13
N TYR A 159 3.74 -16.96 19.52
CA TYR A 159 4.75 -17.76 20.20
C TYR A 159 5.97 -16.93 20.61
N PHE A 160 6.37 -15.97 19.78
CA PHE A 160 7.55 -15.14 20.04
C PHE A 160 7.29 -14.03 21.08
N THR A 161 6.12 -13.38 21.02
CA THR A 161 5.66 -12.39 22.02
C THR A 161 5.30 -13.02 23.37
N GLY A 162 5.09 -14.33 23.41
CA GLY A 162 4.73 -15.09 24.62
C GLY A 162 5.92 -15.58 25.46
N CYS A 163 7.16 -15.27 25.09
CA CYS A 163 8.33 -15.63 25.89
C CYS A 163 8.40 -14.68 27.11
N PRO A 164 8.13 -15.14 28.34
CA PRO A 164 8.22 -14.26 29.50
C PRO A 164 9.68 -13.84 29.66
N CYS A 165 9.96 -12.55 29.52
CA CYS A 165 11.19 -11.98 30.03
C CYS A 165 11.24 -12.27 31.53
N THR A 166 12.06 -13.25 31.93
CA THR A 166 12.40 -13.47 33.34
C THR A 166 13.19 -12.24 33.79
N VAL A 167 12.55 -11.37 34.57
CA VAL A 167 13.18 -10.32 35.38
C VAL A 167 14.09 -10.92 36.45
#